data_AF-A0A8T6HU63-F1
#
_entry.id   AF-A0A8T6HU63-F1
#
_cell.length_a   1.000
_cell.length_b   1.000
_cell.length_c   1.000
_cell.angle_alpha   90.00
_cell.angle_beta   90.00
_cell.angle_gamma   90.00
#
_symmetry.space_group_name_H-M   'P 1'
#
loop_
_entity.id
_entity.type
_entity.pdbx_description
1 polymer ?
#
loop_
_entity_poly.entity_id
_entity_poly.type
_entity_poly.pdbx_seq_one_letter_code
_entity_poly.pdbx_strand_id
1 'polypeptide(L)'
;MNRAPLLPTDDMSDLFDFKPKPVRFAVMGNPVKHSRSPDIHREFAMQTGITMEYDRIQVDGGFDQAVSHFQASGGGGLNITVPFKVEAWKLCSRAGNRLSARAVSAMAVNTLRFETDGSVFGDNTDGIGLVADIQQNIGLSIKSRS
;
A
#
# COMPACT_ATOMS: atom_id res chain seq x y z
N MET A 1 -36.16 45.81 7.66
CA MET A 1 -34.74 45.77 8.07
C MET A 1 -34.18 44.41 7.67
N ASN A 2 -33.42 44.34 6.57
CA ASN A 2 -32.81 43.11 6.08
C ASN A 2 -31.63 42.73 6.99
N ARG A 3 -31.64 41.49 7.51
CA ARG A 3 -30.48 40.89 8.17
C ARG A 3 -29.48 40.45 7.11
N ALA A 4 -28.22 40.85 7.26
CA ALA A 4 -27.12 40.33 6.46
C ALA A 4 -26.95 38.82 6.70
N PRO A 5 -26.57 38.03 5.69
CA PRO A 5 -26.30 36.61 5.88
C PRO A 5 -25.01 36.42 6.67
N LEU A 6 -25.06 35.55 7.68
CA LEU A 6 -23.88 35.09 8.42
C LEU A 6 -22.97 34.35 7.44
N LEU A 7 -21.72 34.83 7.29
CA LEU A 7 -20.68 34.08 6.61
C LEU A 7 -20.38 32.80 7.40
N PRO A 8 -20.07 31.66 6.74
CA PRO A 8 -19.60 30.47 7.44
C PRO A 8 -18.35 30.81 8.23
N THR A 9 -18.34 30.49 9.52
CA THR A 9 -17.13 30.56 10.33
C THR A 9 -16.26 29.38 9.95
N ASP A 10 -15.46 29.52 8.89
CA ASP A 10 -14.35 28.62 8.65
C ASP A 10 -13.41 28.74 9.85
N ASP A 11 -13.40 27.70 10.67
CA ASP A 11 -12.53 27.56 11.83
C ASP A 11 -11.07 27.58 11.37
N MET A 12 -10.40 28.72 11.56
CA MET A 12 -9.00 28.93 11.17
C MET A 12 -7.99 28.22 12.09
N SER A 13 -8.44 27.43 13.08
CA SER A 13 -7.54 26.66 13.95
C SER A 13 -6.75 25.58 13.22
N ASP A 14 -7.21 25.15 12.05
CA ASP A 14 -6.57 24.11 11.23
C ASP A 14 -5.36 24.62 10.41
N LEU A 15 -5.17 25.95 10.32
CA LEU A 15 -4.08 26.55 9.54
C LEU A 15 -2.69 26.38 10.20
N PHE A 16 -2.67 26.04 11.49
CA PHE A 16 -1.45 25.87 12.31
C PHE A 16 -1.41 24.52 13.03
N ASP A 17 -2.06 23.47 12.50
CA ASP A 17 -1.88 22.12 13.04
C ASP A 17 -0.52 21.54 12.61
N PHE A 18 0.48 21.71 13.49
CA PHE A 18 1.83 21.16 13.33
C PHE A 18 1.93 19.68 13.74
N LYS A 19 0.81 19.01 14.06
CA LYS A 19 0.87 17.58 14.36
C LYS A 19 1.33 16.82 13.11
N PRO A 20 2.25 15.86 13.27
CA PRO A 20 2.66 15.02 12.15
C PRO A 20 1.44 14.29 11.59
N LYS A 21 1.17 14.52 10.30
CA LYS A 21 0.09 13.80 9.61
C LYS A 21 0.40 12.30 9.60
N PRO A 22 -0.60 11.42 9.78
CA PRO A 22 -0.41 9.98 9.67
C PRO A 22 0.21 9.62 8.33
N VAL A 23 1.14 8.66 8.32
CA VAL A 23 1.68 8.13 7.07
C VAL A 23 0.58 7.34 6.35
N ARG A 24 0.46 7.55 5.05
CA ARG A 24 -0.59 6.93 4.22
C ARG A 24 -0.08 5.66 3.56
N PHE A 25 -0.87 4.61 3.66
CA PHE A 25 -0.70 3.35 2.93
C PHE A 25 -1.99 3.03 2.16
N ALA A 26 -1.90 2.13 1.19
CA ALA A 26 -3.09 1.67 0.49
C ALA A 26 -2.90 0.31 -0.16
N VAL A 27 -4.02 -0.31 -0.53
CA VAL A 27 -4.04 -1.41 -1.49
C VAL A 27 -4.51 -0.91 -2.87
N MET A 28 -3.74 -1.17 -3.92
CA MET A 28 -4.08 -0.89 -5.31
C MET A 28 -4.48 -2.15 -6.07
N GLY A 29 -5.58 -2.07 -6.84
CA GLY A 29 -6.10 -3.21 -7.59
C GLY A 29 -7.25 -2.85 -8.51
N ASN A 30 -7.73 -3.85 -9.26
CA ASN A 30 -8.94 -3.74 -10.07
C ASN A 30 -9.62 -5.11 -10.25
N PRO A 31 -10.81 -5.35 -9.68
CA PRO A 31 -11.51 -4.50 -8.71
C PRO A 31 -10.86 -4.56 -7.32
N VAL A 32 -10.78 -3.44 -6.61
CA VAL A 32 -10.17 -3.39 -5.25
C VAL A 32 -11.20 -3.37 -4.11
N LYS A 33 -12.47 -3.07 -4.41
CA LYS A 33 -13.52 -2.80 -3.42
C LYS A 33 -13.66 -3.88 -2.34
N HIS A 34 -13.45 -5.15 -2.70
CA HIS A 34 -13.61 -6.29 -1.81
C HIS A 34 -12.39 -6.57 -0.93
N SER A 35 -11.29 -5.83 -1.08
CA SER A 35 -10.09 -6.06 -0.28
C SER A 35 -10.39 -5.85 1.21
N ARG A 36 -9.97 -6.80 2.05
CA ARG A 36 -10.03 -6.67 3.52
C ARG A 36 -8.78 -6.05 4.12
N SER A 37 -7.75 -5.75 3.30
CA SER A 37 -6.49 -5.19 3.77
C SER A 37 -6.66 -3.93 4.62
N PRO A 38 -7.55 -2.96 4.30
CA PRO A 38 -7.72 -1.78 5.15
C PRO A 38 -8.16 -2.10 6.57
N ASP A 39 -9.10 -3.03 6.72
CA ASP A 39 -9.62 -3.40 8.04
C ASP A 39 -8.55 -4.13 8.85
N ILE A 40 -7.81 -5.03 8.20
CA ILE A 40 -6.70 -5.79 8.81
C ILE A 40 -5.56 -4.84 9.25
N HIS A 41 -5.11 -3.95 8.37
CA HIS A 41 -4.01 -3.04 8.66
C HIS A 41 -4.38 -1.99 9.70
N ARG A 42 -5.63 -1.50 9.69
CA ARG A 42 -6.13 -0.60 10.74
C ARG A 42 -6.11 -1.28 12.11
N GLU A 43 -6.56 -2.53 12.18
CA GLU A 43 -6.55 -3.30 13.42
C GLU A 43 -5.12 -3.52 13.94
N PHE A 44 -4.18 -3.89 13.06
CA PHE A 44 -2.76 -4.01 13.43
C PHE A 44 -2.17 -2.68 13.89
N ALA A 45 -2.50 -1.57 13.22
CA ALA A 45 -2.05 -0.24 13.62
C ALA A 45 -2.53 0.11 15.03
N MET A 46 -3.81 -0.16 15.33
CA MET A 46 -4.38 0.03 16.67
C MET A 46 -3.68 -0.84 17.73
N GLN A 47 -3.47 -2.13 17.46
CA GLN A 47 -2.84 -3.05 18.40
C GLN A 47 -1.36 -2.72 18.68
N THR A 48 -0.68 -2.10 17.71
CA THR A 48 0.74 -1.76 17.81
C THR A 48 1.02 -0.31 18.17
N GLY A 49 -0.02 0.53 18.31
CA GLY A 49 0.11 1.96 18.58
C GLY A 49 0.70 2.75 17.39
N ILE A 50 0.66 2.20 16.18
CA ILE A 50 1.14 2.87 14.97
C ILE A 50 0.03 3.80 14.46
N THR A 51 0.37 5.07 14.25
CA THR A 51 -0.55 6.05 13.64
C THR A 51 -0.37 6.08 12.13
N MET A 52 -1.34 5.55 11.40
CA MET A 52 -1.33 5.48 9.93
C MET A 52 -2.74 5.49 9.33
N GLU A 53 -2.82 5.86 8.06
CA GLU A 53 -4.01 5.69 7.23
C GLU A 53 -3.81 4.51 6.26
N TYR A 54 -4.88 3.78 5.96
CA TYR A 54 -4.85 2.69 4.99
C TYR A 54 -6.12 2.68 4.13
N ASP A 55 -5.96 2.91 2.82
CA ASP A 55 -7.07 3.04 1.87
C ASP A 55 -7.15 1.91 0.83
N ARG A 56 -8.27 1.85 0.11
CA ARG A 56 -8.40 1.08 -1.14
C ARG A 56 -8.31 2.07 -2.30
N ILE A 57 -7.44 1.81 -3.27
CA ILE A 57 -7.29 2.63 -4.47
C ILE A 57 -7.61 1.77 -5.69
N GLN A 58 -8.72 2.09 -6.33
CA GLN A 58 -9.12 1.47 -7.59
C GLN A 58 -8.26 2.04 -8.72
N VAL A 59 -7.66 1.18 -9.54
CA VAL A 59 -6.82 1.60 -10.67
C VAL A 59 -7.41 1.06 -11.96
N ASP A 60 -8.01 1.93 -12.77
CA ASP A 60 -8.66 1.55 -14.04
C ASP A 60 -7.72 1.63 -15.26
N GLY A 61 -6.47 2.03 -15.02
CA GLY A 61 -5.42 2.21 -16.01
C GLY A 61 -4.31 3.10 -15.44
N GLY A 62 -3.20 3.24 -16.15
CA GLY A 62 -2.11 4.13 -15.72
C GLY A 62 -1.51 3.78 -14.35
N PHE A 63 -1.22 2.49 -14.14
CA PHE A 63 -0.72 1.98 -12.87
C PHE A 63 0.51 2.74 -12.36
N ASP A 64 1.50 2.97 -13.23
CA ASP A 64 2.70 3.73 -12.90
C ASP A 64 2.38 5.14 -12.40
N GLN A 65 1.47 5.84 -13.08
CA GLN A 65 1.06 7.19 -12.70
C GLN A 65 0.35 7.17 -11.34
N ALA A 66 -0.48 6.16 -11.07
CA ALA A 66 -1.13 6.00 -9.78
C ALA A 66 -0.11 5.79 -8.64
N VAL A 67 0.89 4.92 -8.86
CA VAL A 67 1.98 4.69 -7.89
C VAL A 67 2.78 5.97 -7.65
N SER A 68 3.22 6.63 -8.73
CA SER A 68 4.00 7.88 -8.63
C SER A 68 3.23 9.01 -7.96
N HIS A 69 1.93 9.16 -8.27
CA HIS A 69 1.09 10.17 -7.61
C HIS A 69 0.94 9.89 -6.12
N PHE A 70 0.72 8.62 -5.74
CA PHE A 70 0.60 8.24 -4.35
C PHE A 70 1.92 8.48 -3.58
N GLN A 71 3.07 8.12 -4.17
CA GLN A 71 4.39 8.43 -3.60
C GLN A 71 4.60 9.94 -3.44
N ALA A 72 4.33 10.73 -4.49
CA ALA A 72 4.48 12.18 -4.47
C ALA A 72 3.55 12.87 -3.46
N SER A 73 2.41 12.26 -3.12
CA SER A 73 1.49 12.74 -2.09
C SER A 73 1.95 12.44 -0.65
N GLY A 74 3.15 11.86 -0.47
CA GLY A 74 3.70 11.52 0.84
C GLY A 74 3.30 10.13 1.35
N GLY A 75 2.90 9.22 0.47
CA GLY A 75 2.62 7.83 0.84
C GLY A 75 3.87 7.11 1.38
N GLY A 76 3.69 6.13 2.26
CA GLY A 76 4.77 5.29 2.80
C GLY A 76 4.97 3.96 2.06
N GLY A 77 3.94 3.48 1.35
CA GLY A 77 4.00 2.22 0.61
C GLY A 77 2.62 1.73 0.16
N LEU A 78 2.62 0.68 -0.65
CA LEU A 78 1.42 0.12 -1.27
C LEU A 78 1.42 -1.40 -1.19
N ASN A 79 0.27 -1.99 -0.88
CA ASN A 79 0.01 -3.36 -1.30
C ASN A 79 -0.56 -3.37 -2.72
N ILE A 80 -0.11 -4.32 -3.52
CA ILE A 80 -0.53 -4.48 -4.91
C ILE A 80 -1.28 -5.81 -5.02
N THR A 81 -2.51 -5.74 -5.52
CA THR A 81 -3.31 -6.93 -5.83
C THR A 81 -3.59 -7.03 -7.33
N VAL A 82 -4.34 -8.05 -7.73
CA VAL A 82 -4.70 -8.28 -9.13
C VAL A 82 -5.33 -7.02 -9.77
N PRO A 83 -5.03 -6.76 -11.06
CA PRO A 83 -4.12 -7.50 -11.93
C PRO A 83 -2.64 -7.05 -11.86
N PHE A 84 -2.28 -6.07 -11.03
CA PHE A 84 -1.07 -5.24 -11.23
C PHE A 84 0.25 -5.78 -10.68
N LYS A 85 0.32 -7.01 -10.20
CA LYS A 85 1.54 -7.53 -9.54
C LYS A 85 2.74 -7.61 -10.49
N VAL A 86 2.49 -7.87 -11.77
CA VAL A 86 3.55 -7.94 -12.81
C VAL A 86 3.99 -6.53 -13.21
N GLU A 87 3.06 -5.58 -13.34
CA GLU A 87 3.35 -4.17 -13.58
C GLU A 87 4.18 -3.57 -12.44
N ALA A 88 3.84 -3.88 -11.19
CA ALA A 88 4.62 -3.49 -10.02
C ALA A 88 6.04 -4.05 -10.04
N TRP A 89 6.20 -5.32 -10.44
CA TRP A 89 7.53 -5.90 -10.63
C TRP A 89 8.32 -5.16 -11.72
N LYS A 90 7.70 -4.88 -12.88
CA LYS A 90 8.34 -4.13 -13.97
C LYS A 90 8.77 -2.72 -13.53
N LEU A 91 7.97 -2.05 -12.71
CA LEU A 91 8.29 -0.75 -12.13
C LEU A 91 9.53 -0.83 -11.23
N CYS A 92 9.59 -1.81 -10.34
CA CYS A 92 10.71 -2.01 -9.43
C CYS A 92 11.98 -2.55 -10.10
N SER A 93 11.88 -3.13 -11.30
CA SER A 93 13.03 -3.56 -12.11
C SER A 93 13.76 -2.41 -12.82
N ARG A 94 13.24 -1.17 -12.77
CA ARG A 94 13.87 0.00 -13.39
C ARG A 94 15.11 0.45 -12.62
N ALA A 95 16.04 1.11 -13.31
CA ALA A 95 17.25 1.66 -12.70
C ALA A 95 16.90 2.60 -11.52
N GLY A 96 17.63 2.45 -10.41
CA GLY A 96 17.39 3.20 -9.17
C GLY A 96 16.42 2.55 -8.20
N ASN A 97 15.62 1.57 -8.64
CA ASN A 97 14.73 0.80 -7.77
C ASN A 97 15.36 -0.51 -7.31
N ARG A 98 14.70 -1.20 -6.38
CA ARG A 98 15.21 -2.44 -5.78
C ARG A 98 14.11 -3.49 -5.70
N LEU A 99 14.50 -4.75 -5.79
CA LEU A 99 13.63 -5.91 -5.63
C LEU A 99 14.19 -6.85 -4.57
N SER A 100 13.31 -7.50 -3.82
CA SER A 100 13.69 -8.66 -3.01
C SER A 100 13.96 -9.88 -3.90
N ALA A 101 14.77 -10.83 -3.42
CA ALA A 101 15.05 -12.06 -4.15
C ALA A 101 13.76 -12.84 -4.49
N ARG A 102 12.80 -12.89 -3.55
CA ARG A 102 11.51 -13.55 -3.75
C ARG A 102 10.65 -12.85 -4.81
N ALA A 103 10.67 -11.52 -4.89
CA ALA A 103 9.98 -10.80 -5.96
C ALA A 103 10.62 -11.05 -7.33
N VAL A 104 11.96 -11.15 -7.40
CA VAL A 104 12.67 -11.56 -8.63
C VAL A 104 12.24 -12.95 -9.07
N SER A 105 12.27 -13.93 -8.17
CA SER A 105 11.88 -15.32 -8.49
C SER A 105 10.41 -15.45 -8.91
N ALA A 106 9.51 -14.69 -8.28
CA ALA A 106 8.09 -14.73 -8.60
C ALA A 106 7.71 -13.90 -9.84
N MET A 107 8.58 -13.01 -10.31
CA MET A 107 8.28 -11.99 -11.33
C MET A 107 6.99 -11.19 -11.04
N ALA A 108 6.74 -10.97 -9.75
CA ALA A 108 5.53 -10.35 -9.24
C ALA A 108 5.84 -9.64 -7.93
N VAL A 109 5.20 -8.50 -7.70
CA VAL A 109 5.32 -7.69 -6.47
C VAL A 109 3.94 -7.47 -5.89
N ASN A 110 3.75 -7.80 -4.61
CA ASN A 110 2.52 -7.54 -3.86
C ASN A 110 2.69 -6.43 -2.80
N THR A 111 3.92 -5.94 -2.60
CA THR A 111 4.26 -4.94 -1.60
C THR A 111 5.31 -3.97 -2.15
N LEU A 112 5.01 -2.68 -2.14
CA LEU A 112 5.91 -1.59 -2.45
C LEU A 112 6.21 -0.81 -1.18
N ARG A 113 7.48 -0.51 -0.94
CA ARG A 113 7.93 0.45 0.08
C ARG A 113 8.62 1.60 -0.62
N PHE A 114 8.25 2.82 -0.26
CA PHE A 114 8.90 4.02 -0.78
C PHE A 114 10.02 4.44 0.15
N GLU A 115 11.21 4.60 -0.41
CA GLU A 115 12.41 4.99 0.33
C GLU A 115 12.55 6.51 0.34
N THR A 116 13.30 7.04 1.30
CA THR A 116 13.50 8.48 1.49
C THR A 116 14.28 9.15 0.37
N ASP A 117 15.06 8.38 -0.40
CA ASP A 117 15.75 8.83 -1.61
C ASP A 117 14.86 8.86 -2.87
N GLY A 118 13.58 8.51 -2.72
CA GLY A 118 12.61 8.43 -3.80
C GLY A 118 12.60 7.09 -4.56
N SER A 119 13.52 6.17 -4.25
CA SER A 119 13.51 4.83 -4.83
C SER A 119 12.33 3.99 -4.32
N VAL A 120 11.96 2.97 -5.10
CA VAL A 120 10.90 2.03 -4.75
C VAL A 120 11.50 0.65 -4.54
N PHE A 121 11.24 0.08 -3.36
CA PHE A 121 11.56 -1.31 -3.05
C PHE A 121 10.32 -2.19 -3.26
N GLY A 122 10.43 -3.16 -4.16
CA GLY A 122 9.38 -4.13 -4.47
C GLY A 122 9.63 -5.49 -3.81
N ASP A 123 8.57 -6.06 -3.26
CA ASP A 123 8.62 -7.31 -2.53
C ASP A 123 7.40 -8.20 -2.82
N ASN A 124 7.55 -9.51 -2.57
CA ASN A 124 6.50 -10.50 -2.73
C ASN A 124 6.42 -11.43 -1.52
N THR A 125 5.36 -11.29 -0.73
CA THR A 125 5.15 -12.10 0.49
C THR A 125 4.19 -13.27 0.29
N ASP A 126 3.48 -13.36 -0.85
CA ASP A 126 2.44 -14.37 -1.08
C ASP A 126 3.01 -15.79 -1.08
N GLY A 127 4.18 -16.00 -1.71
CA GLY A 127 4.79 -17.33 -1.81
C GLY A 127 5.14 -17.92 -0.44
N ILE A 128 5.73 -17.10 0.43
CA ILE A 128 6.05 -17.52 1.81
C ILE A 128 4.76 -17.69 2.61
N GLY A 129 3.79 -16.80 2.46
CA GLY A 129 2.49 -16.89 3.13
C GLY A 129 1.75 -18.19 2.80
N LEU A 130 1.73 -18.59 1.53
CA LEU A 130 1.12 -19.85 1.09
C LEU A 130 1.81 -21.07 1.69
N VAL A 131 3.14 -21.11 1.67
CA VAL A 131 3.91 -22.23 2.25
C VAL A 131 3.65 -22.35 3.75
N ALA A 132 3.67 -21.22 4.47
CA ALA A 132 3.38 -21.18 5.89
C ALA A 132 1.95 -21.67 6.19
N ASP A 133 0.96 -21.21 5.43
CA ASP A 133 -0.44 -21.63 5.62
C ASP A 133 -0.62 -23.15 5.43
N ILE A 134 -0.04 -23.71 4.36
CA ILE A 134 -0.11 -25.16 4.08
C ILE A 134 0.57 -25.98 5.19
N GLN A 135 1.75 -25.55 5.63
CA GLN A 135 2.54 -26.32 6.60
C GLN A 135 2.04 -26.15 8.04
N GLN A 136 1.65 -24.94 8.43
CA GLN A 136 1.37 -24.60 9.82
C GLN A 136 -0.12 -24.64 10.14
N ASN A 137 -0.97 -24.14 9.25
CA ASN A 137 -2.42 -24.07 9.49
C ASN A 137 -3.13 -25.33 8.98
N ILE A 138 -2.74 -25.85 7.81
CA ILE A 138 -3.34 -27.06 7.22
C ILE A 138 -2.59 -28.34 7.67
N GLY A 139 -1.31 -28.22 8.07
CA GLY A 139 -0.52 -29.33 8.62
C GLY A 139 0.05 -30.29 7.56
N LEU A 140 0.14 -29.87 6.30
CA LEU A 140 0.66 -30.71 5.21
C LEU A 140 2.14 -30.43 4.97
N SER A 141 2.94 -31.50 4.86
CA SER A 141 4.37 -31.38 4.53
C SER A 141 4.58 -31.19 3.03
N ILE A 142 5.16 -30.06 2.65
CA ILE A 142 5.63 -29.81 1.28
C ILE A 142 7.05 -30.36 1.14
N LYS A 143 7.22 -31.39 0.29
CA LYS A 143 8.55 -31.86 -0.14
C LYS A 143 8.92 -31.17 -1.44
N SER A 144 10.16 -30.68 -1.53
CA SER A 144 10.70 -30.19 -2.80
C SER A 144 10.71 -31.33 -3.82
N ARG A 145 10.14 -31.11 -5.00
CA ARG A 145 10.49 -31.89 -6.18
C ARG A 145 11.57 -31.11 -6.92
N SER A 146 12.82 -31.54 -6.73
CA SER A 146 13.99 -31.14 -7.52
C SER A 146 13.86 -31.60 -8.95
#